data_AF-A0AAV3TEQ6-F1
#
_entry.id   AF-A0AAV3TEQ6-F1
#
_cell.length_a   1.000
_cell.length_b   1.000
_cell.length_c   1.000
_cell.angle_alpha   90.00
_cell.angle_beta   90.00
_cell.angle_gamma   90.00
#
_symmetry.space_group_name_H-M   'P 1'
#
loop_
_entity.id
_entity.type
_entity.pdbx_description
1 polymer ?
#
loop_
_entity_poly.entity_id
_entity_poly.type
_entity_poly.pdbx_seq_one_letter_code
_entity_poly.pdbx_strand_id
1 'polypeptide(L)'
;MTDNLSLTELESALSRFFFSPWEPTESSSALIVEQNGLSISDWEEAFDAVEAVRNFDLGENLVLTVEEDSQNFEYRINWEPTDFVTCHDREETDIPASRLYPDDETAADSLEQVRNDRVNDQEELQSVVRSFIKAPRTSVRFRFRIPHSHVESVIGEGLDLDIGVKFRFLWSSLLEEIEAKSISEVKDFVQLRNEKTCFVTVDLPATAFGEYIGFFALRKLDSRDFSDFIERRTHLDRTLNAIQRECAIDGFHEVYLPPAVFVTDRGDEWLTEVLRQRLAPFQAMFFLLGISNTARRQDGAWRIRINGRKTIDSEVELEKERDEWELSVSNGPSPVNADREQVQEFVSLFNWIYHSRSTDRVTVLRNIVTLYTTNIAGLLDEIENIHASARTNFNVYIEDSVDEFIDFQQEVSRYVFETQREVSNLRRDLSNAVSKDLFRVFGFILVTGVGVVSQISRVTNARNALGIALIPVGIYMVLSLVGVRGLNKQFDSIEASREDYYNLYERFLDKQILDDITDSEADSDLKTQFKRGIWLYYGLFGILLAVTVYSIIDLLFTGGPATKLLAEILSS
;
A
#
# COMPACT_ATOMS: atom_id res chain seq x y z
N MET A 1 -3.77 12.76 26.45
CA MET A 1 -4.99 12.24 25.83
C MET A 1 -4.89 12.68 24.39
N THR A 2 -4.24 11.86 23.58
CA THR A 2 -4.06 12.11 22.14
C THR A 2 -5.38 11.71 21.50
N ASP A 3 -6.16 12.71 21.08
CA ASP A 3 -7.21 12.47 20.11
C ASP A 3 -6.53 11.82 18.89
N ASN A 4 -7.02 10.65 18.47
CA ASN A 4 -6.55 10.00 17.25
C ASN A 4 -6.91 10.92 16.08
N LEU A 5 -6.00 11.84 15.75
CA LEU A 5 -6.10 12.69 14.57
C LEU A 5 -6.18 11.77 13.35
N SER A 6 -7.21 11.97 12.55
CA SER A 6 -7.48 11.09 11.41
C SER A 6 -6.47 11.35 10.29
N LEU A 7 -6.05 10.31 9.58
CA LEU A 7 -5.18 10.43 8.39
C LEU A 7 -5.81 11.34 7.31
N THR A 8 -7.14 11.46 7.30
CA THR A 8 -7.89 12.38 6.44
C THR A 8 -7.64 13.85 6.83
N GLU A 9 -7.55 14.17 8.11
CA GLU A 9 -7.20 15.53 8.57
C GLU A 9 -5.76 15.87 8.21
N LEU A 10 -4.84 14.91 8.33
CA LEU A 10 -3.43 15.09 7.93
C LEU A 10 -3.33 15.43 6.44
N GLU A 11 -4.03 14.69 5.58
CA GLU A 11 -4.05 14.98 4.15
C GLU A 11 -4.64 16.36 3.85
N SER A 12 -5.77 16.70 4.49
CA SER A 12 -6.38 18.02 4.31
C SER A 12 -5.45 19.14 4.77
N ALA A 13 -4.59 18.90 5.76
CA ALA A 13 -3.62 19.86 6.25
C ALA A 13 -2.44 20.00 5.27
N LEU A 14 -1.84 18.87 4.85
CA LEU A 14 -0.70 18.86 3.93
C LEU A 14 -1.05 19.37 2.52
N SER A 15 -2.25 19.09 2.03
CA SER A 15 -2.71 19.53 0.71
C SER A 15 -2.78 21.06 0.57
N ARG A 16 -2.93 21.81 1.67
CA ARG A 16 -2.95 23.30 1.65
C ARG A 16 -1.68 23.91 1.08
N PHE A 17 -0.54 23.24 1.22
CA PHE A 17 0.74 23.72 0.66
C PHE A 17 0.85 23.55 -0.86
N PHE A 18 -0.07 22.83 -1.50
CA PHE A 18 -0.03 22.56 -2.95
C PHE A 18 -1.10 23.30 -3.75
N PHE A 19 -2.18 23.77 -3.13
CA PHE A 19 -3.32 24.39 -3.82
C PHE A 19 -3.31 25.93 -3.79
N SER A 20 -2.15 26.52 -3.52
CA SER A 20 -1.96 27.92 -3.13
C SER A 20 -0.67 28.45 -3.80
N PRO A 21 -0.38 29.76 -3.93
CA PRO A 21 0.60 30.28 -4.91
C PRO A 21 2.08 29.97 -4.60
N TRP A 22 2.35 29.02 -3.71
CA TRP A 22 3.66 28.56 -3.32
C TRP A 22 4.26 27.64 -4.38
N GLU A 23 5.57 27.73 -4.58
CA GLU A 23 6.34 26.73 -5.31
C GLU A 23 7.11 25.88 -4.28
N PRO A 24 6.46 24.87 -3.66
CA PRO A 24 7.13 24.02 -2.69
C PRO A 24 8.28 23.26 -3.38
N THR A 25 9.46 23.27 -2.76
CA THR A 25 10.62 22.51 -3.23
C THR A 25 10.80 21.30 -2.32
N GLU A 26 10.64 20.10 -2.88
CA GLU A 26 10.87 18.86 -2.14
C GLU A 26 12.35 18.45 -2.22
N SER A 27 12.97 18.27 -1.07
CA SER A 27 14.30 17.68 -0.94
C SER A 27 14.18 16.21 -0.49
N SER A 28 15.27 15.44 -0.52
CA SER A 28 15.27 14.05 -0.06
C SER A 28 14.84 13.83 1.40
N SER A 29 14.85 14.89 2.23
CA SER A 29 14.59 14.79 3.68
C SER A 29 13.40 15.62 4.17
N ALA A 30 12.93 16.59 3.38
CA ALA A 30 11.88 17.52 3.78
C ALA A 30 11.30 18.28 2.59
N LEU A 31 10.04 18.69 2.72
CA LEU A 31 9.45 19.76 1.92
C LEU A 31 9.91 21.11 2.45
N ILE A 32 10.28 22.02 1.55
CA ILE A 32 10.62 23.39 1.90
C ILE A 32 9.69 24.31 1.11
N VAL A 33 8.93 25.12 1.84
CA VAL A 33 8.08 26.18 1.28
C VAL A 33 8.76 27.50 1.57
N GLU A 34 9.17 28.24 0.54
CA GLU A 34 9.85 29.52 0.68
C GLU A 34 9.21 30.59 -0.20
N GLN A 35 8.95 31.77 0.37
CA GLN A 35 8.45 32.92 -0.36
C GLN A 35 9.20 34.19 0.03
N ASN A 36 9.61 34.95 -0.98
CA ASN A 36 10.28 36.24 -0.82
C ASN A 36 9.28 37.38 -1.02
N GLY A 37 9.29 38.36 -0.12
CA GLY A 37 8.47 39.56 -0.24
C GLY A 37 6.98 39.30 -0.02
N LEU A 38 6.62 38.72 1.14
CA LEU A 38 5.23 38.40 1.47
C LEU A 38 4.32 39.64 1.46
N SER A 39 3.15 39.51 0.84
CA SER A 39 2.03 40.41 1.07
C SER A 39 1.21 39.95 2.29
N ILE A 40 0.29 40.81 2.77
CA ILE A 40 -0.58 40.48 3.91
C ILE A 40 -1.47 39.28 3.59
N SER A 41 -1.99 39.17 2.35
CA SER A 41 -2.81 38.03 1.94
C SER A 41 -2.01 36.74 1.89
N ASP A 42 -0.76 36.80 1.41
CA ASP A 42 0.10 35.62 1.35
C ASP A 42 0.44 35.12 2.76
N TRP A 43 0.71 36.04 3.70
CA TRP A 43 0.95 35.68 5.10
C TRP A 43 -0.27 35.03 5.76
N GLU A 44 -1.47 35.57 5.56
CA GLU A 44 -2.69 34.96 6.12
C GLU A 44 -2.89 33.53 5.61
N GLU A 45 -2.66 33.29 4.32
CA GLU A 45 -2.76 31.96 3.73
C GLU A 45 -1.65 31.00 4.20
N ALA A 46 -0.41 31.48 4.33
CA ALA A 46 0.71 30.72 4.89
C ALA A 46 0.43 30.32 6.35
N PHE A 47 -0.09 31.27 7.12
CA PHE A 47 -0.36 31.09 8.53
C PHE A 47 -1.44 30.03 8.75
N ASP A 48 -2.54 30.10 7.99
CA ASP A 48 -3.62 29.10 8.02
C ASP A 48 -3.14 27.70 7.58
N ALA A 49 -2.16 27.63 6.68
CA ALA A 49 -1.55 26.36 6.26
C ALA A 49 -0.65 25.78 7.36
N VAL A 50 0.22 26.59 7.97
CA VAL A 50 1.10 26.18 9.08
C VAL A 50 0.26 25.75 10.29
N GLU A 51 -0.80 26.49 10.62
CA GLU A 51 -1.72 26.18 11.72
C GLU A 51 -2.40 24.81 11.51
N ALA A 52 -2.82 24.49 10.29
CA ALA A 52 -3.47 23.22 10.00
C ALA A 52 -2.55 22.01 10.27
N VAL A 53 -1.24 22.18 10.06
CA VAL A 53 -0.24 21.11 10.16
C VAL A 53 0.32 21.02 11.59
N ARG A 54 0.23 22.11 12.36
CA ARG A 54 0.67 22.21 13.75
C ARG A 54 0.10 21.11 14.65
N ASN A 55 -1.16 20.75 14.46
CA ASN A 55 -1.85 19.76 15.29
C ASN A 55 -1.20 18.36 15.22
N PHE A 56 -0.36 18.10 14.20
CA PHE A 56 0.31 16.83 13.97
C PHE A 56 1.76 16.80 14.48
N ASP A 57 2.21 17.85 15.18
CA ASP A 57 3.57 17.96 15.75
C ASP A 57 4.67 17.61 14.72
N LEU A 58 4.56 18.15 13.51
CA LEU A 58 5.51 17.85 12.42
C LEU A 58 6.87 18.56 12.59
N GLY A 59 7.16 19.11 13.78
CA GLY A 59 8.45 19.65 14.21
C GLY A 59 8.63 21.17 14.09
N GLU A 60 9.75 21.67 14.63
CA GLU A 60 10.16 23.09 14.70
C GLU A 60 10.53 23.66 13.32
N ASN A 61 9.68 24.49 12.70
CA ASN A 61 9.82 24.68 11.26
C ASN A 61 9.52 26.05 10.66
N LEU A 62 9.09 27.05 11.44
CA LEU A 62 8.84 28.39 10.90
C LEU A 62 10.09 29.28 11.04
N VAL A 63 10.68 29.67 9.92
CA VAL A 63 11.76 30.66 9.90
C VAL A 63 11.26 31.91 9.19
N LEU A 64 11.33 33.04 9.88
CA LEU A 64 11.01 34.35 9.31
C LEU A 64 12.30 35.16 9.19
N THR A 65 12.67 35.53 7.96
CA THR A 65 13.79 36.46 7.72
C THR A 65 13.21 37.80 7.37
N VAL A 66 13.54 38.83 8.14
CA VAL A 66 13.14 40.21 7.91
C VAL A 66 14.35 40.95 7.36
N GLU A 67 14.31 41.35 6.09
CA GLU A 67 15.37 42.12 5.43
C GLU A 67 14.92 43.59 5.34
N GLU A 68 15.73 44.51 5.84
CA GLU A 68 15.48 45.96 5.78
C GLU A 68 16.71 46.63 5.15
N ASP A 69 16.55 47.36 4.03
CA ASP A 69 17.48 48.15 3.16
C ASP A 69 19.03 48.07 3.32
N SER A 70 19.59 47.80 4.51
CA SER A 70 21.03 47.64 4.80
C SER A 70 21.40 46.53 5.80
N GLN A 71 20.44 45.79 6.39
CA GLN A 71 20.68 44.65 7.30
C GLN A 71 19.64 43.54 7.12
N ASN A 72 20.09 42.29 7.28
CA ASN A 72 19.24 41.11 7.26
C ASN A 72 19.11 40.60 8.70
N PHE A 73 17.88 40.44 9.19
CA PHE A 73 17.60 39.82 10.48
C PHE A 73 16.94 38.45 10.24
N GLU A 74 17.53 37.37 10.74
CA GLU A 74 16.96 36.02 10.65
C GLU A 74 16.43 35.60 12.02
N TYR A 75 15.10 35.57 12.15
CA TYR A 75 14.42 35.09 13.35
C TYR A 75 13.88 33.69 13.10
N ARG A 76 14.31 32.72 13.90
CA ARG A 76 13.70 31.39 13.93
C ARG A 76 12.55 31.43 14.93
N ILE A 77 11.34 31.18 14.44
CA ILE A 77 10.14 31.15 15.27
C ILE A 77 9.75 29.69 15.43
N ASN A 78 9.97 29.15 16.62
CA ASN A 78 9.48 27.83 16.93
C ASN A 78 8.06 27.96 17.49
N TRP A 79 7.09 27.35 16.80
CA TRP A 79 5.69 27.40 17.16
C TRP A 79 5.25 26.00 17.58
N GLU A 80 5.09 25.80 18.89
CA GLU A 80 4.73 24.51 19.47
C GLU A 80 3.22 24.23 19.35
N PRO A 81 2.80 22.94 19.38
CA PRO A 81 1.39 22.56 19.38
C PRO A 81 0.56 23.10 20.56
N THR A 82 1.22 23.52 21.65
CA THR A 82 0.60 24.04 22.88
C THR A 82 0.32 25.55 22.86
N ASP A 83 0.25 26.16 21.67
CA ASP A 83 0.12 27.61 21.42
C ASP A 83 1.32 28.46 21.86
N PHE A 84 2.38 27.85 22.39
CA PHE A 84 3.58 28.56 22.80
C PHE A 84 4.46 28.89 21.58
N VAL A 85 4.89 30.15 21.49
CA VAL A 85 5.79 30.63 20.43
C VAL A 85 7.11 31.02 21.09
N THR A 86 8.23 30.56 20.54
CA THR A 86 9.56 31.01 20.96
C THR A 86 10.31 31.60 19.76
N CYS A 87 10.98 32.72 19.98
CA CYS A 87 11.76 33.43 18.98
C CYS A 87 13.25 33.32 19.33
N HIS A 88 14.02 32.70 18.44
CA HIS A 88 15.46 32.65 18.53
C HIS A 88 16.08 33.52 17.44
N ASP A 89 16.77 34.59 17.83
CA ASP A 89 17.57 35.40 16.92
C ASP A 89 18.86 34.65 16.54
N ARG A 90 19.18 34.66 15.24
CA ARG A 90 20.37 34.01 14.70
C ARG A 90 21.55 34.98 14.51
N GLU A 91 21.29 36.29 14.39
CA GLU A 91 22.32 37.32 14.20
C GLU A 91 22.06 38.53 15.11
N GLU A 92 22.66 38.48 16.30
CA GLU A 92 22.57 39.52 17.33
C GLU A 92 23.15 40.85 16.80
N THR A 93 22.27 41.80 16.48
CA THR A 93 22.63 43.15 16.05
C THR A 93 22.28 44.14 17.15
N ASP A 94 23.31 44.77 17.73
CA ASP A 94 23.23 45.73 18.85
C ASP A 94 22.53 47.07 18.50
N ILE A 95 21.84 47.15 17.36
CA ILE A 95 21.17 48.36 16.89
C ILE A 95 19.76 48.44 17.50
N PRO A 96 19.40 49.54 18.19
CA PRO A 96 18.05 49.73 18.74
C PRO A 96 16.98 49.68 17.66
N ALA A 97 15.84 49.03 17.95
CA ALA A 97 14.73 48.88 17.02
C ALA A 97 14.19 50.23 16.49
N SER A 98 14.16 51.24 17.36
CA SER A 98 13.74 52.61 17.02
C SER A 98 14.66 53.32 16.02
N ARG A 99 15.89 52.82 15.78
CA ARG A 99 16.81 53.35 14.76
C ARG A 99 16.67 52.66 13.42
N LEU A 100 16.23 51.40 13.44
CA LEU A 100 15.93 50.63 12.24
C LEU A 100 14.62 51.14 11.63
N TYR A 101 13.58 51.30 12.46
CA TYR A 101 12.27 51.82 12.07
C TYR A 101 12.01 53.24 12.62
N PRO A 102 12.66 54.31 12.10
CA PRO A 102 12.49 55.66 12.62
C PRO A 102 11.11 56.26 12.33
N ASP A 103 10.45 55.78 11.27
CA ASP A 103 9.16 56.30 10.78
C ASP A 103 7.98 55.33 11.04
N ASP A 104 8.23 54.18 11.70
CA ASP A 104 7.24 53.16 12.00
C ASP A 104 7.40 52.60 13.43
N GLU A 105 6.73 53.25 14.38
CA GLU A 105 6.75 52.87 15.81
C GLU A 105 6.20 51.44 16.03
N THR A 106 5.28 50.98 15.17
CA THR A 106 4.67 49.65 15.30
C THR A 106 5.61 48.52 14.89
N ALA A 107 6.44 48.74 13.87
CA ALA A 107 7.48 47.81 13.47
C ALA A 107 8.64 47.79 14.50
N ALA A 108 9.00 48.95 15.07
CA ALA A 108 10.00 49.04 16.14
C ALA A 108 9.58 48.24 17.39
N ASP A 109 8.34 48.41 17.85
CA ASP A 109 7.80 47.68 19.00
C ASP A 109 7.77 46.16 18.75
N SER A 110 7.37 45.76 17.55
CA SER A 110 7.30 44.34 17.15
C SER A 110 8.69 43.70 17.07
N LEU A 111 9.70 44.44 16.62
CA LEU A 111 11.09 43.98 16.66
C LEU A 111 11.60 43.78 18.10
N GLU A 112 11.24 44.68 19.02
CA GLU A 112 11.58 44.50 20.44
C GLU A 112 10.85 43.32 21.09
N GLN A 113 9.61 43.04 20.67
CA GLN A 113 8.87 41.86 21.15
C GLN A 113 9.54 40.55 20.73
N VAL A 114 9.93 40.44 19.46
CA VAL A 114 10.62 39.25 18.92
C VAL A 114 12.00 39.08 19.59
N ARG A 115 12.78 40.15 19.72
CA ARG A 115 14.12 40.10 20.35
C ARG A 115 14.10 39.70 21.82
N ASN A 116 13.05 40.08 22.54
CA ASN A 116 12.90 39.78 23.96
C ASN A 116 12.13 38.47 24.23
N ASP A 117 11.83 37.69 23.18
CA ASP A 117 11.04 36.45 23.28
C ASP A 117 9.69 36.65 24.00
N ARG A 118 8.99 37.74 23.63
CA ARG A 118 7.71 38.16 24.24
C ARG A 118 6.48 37.83 23.40
N VAL A 119 6.64 37.07 22.33
CA VAL A 119 5.52 36.61 21.49
C VAL A 119 4.98 35.34 22.12
N ASN A 120 3.84 35.40 22.79
CA ASN A 120 3.34 34.30 23.63
C ASN A 120 2.24 33.48 22.96
N ASP A 121 1.56 34.06 21.96
CA ASP A 121 0.42 33.43 21.30
C ASP A 121 0.33 33.73 19.79
N GLN A 122 -0.63 33.08 19.14
CA GLN A 122 -0.91 33.17 17.71
C GLN A 122 -1.35 34.56 17.26
N GLU A 123 -2.14 35.27 18.06
CA GLU A 123 -2.63 36.61 17.69
C GLU A 123 -1.47 37.62 17.72
N GLU A 124 -0.60 37.50 18.72
CA GLU A 124 0.63 38.29 18.86
C GLU A 124 1.58 38.02 17.69
N LEU A 125 1.81 36.76 17.33
CA LEU A 125 2.66 36.39 16.18
C LEU A 125 2.10 36.97 14.87
N GLN A 126 0.79 36.86 14.64
CA GLN A 126 0.15 37.40 13.44
C GLN A 126 0.24 38.92 13.38
N SER A 127 0.11 39.61 14.52
CA SER A 127 0.25 41.06 14.64
C SER A 127 1.67 41.52 14.30
N VAL A 128 2.68 40.88 14.89
CA VAL A 128 4.12 41.19 14.71
C VAL A 128 4.53 41.07 13.24
N VAL A 129 4.13 39.99 12.56
CA VAL A 129 4.48 39.80 11.14
C VAL A 129 3.76 40.79 10.25
N ARG A 130 2.49 41.11 10.53
CA ARG A 130 1.73 42.14 9.80
C ARG A 130 2.37 43.53 9.89
N SER A 131 2.97 43.90 11.02
CA SER A 131 3.70 45.17 11.13
C SER A 131 4.95 45.19 10.26
N PHE A 132 5.73 44.10 10.21
CA PHE A 132 6.92 44.05 9.34
C PHE A 132 6.56 44.12 7.84
N ILE A 133 5.48 43.47 7.43
CA ILE A 133 5.01 43.53 6.02
C ILE A 133 4.53 44.93 5.63
N LYS A 134 3.94 45.69 6.56
CA LYS A 134 3.45 47.05 6.32
C LYS A 134 4.56 48.10 6.35
N ALA A 135 5.66 47.81 7.03
CA ALA A 135 6.77 48.73 7.20
C ALA A 135 7.41 49.07 5.83
N PRO A 136 7.56 50.36 5.49
CA PRO A 136 8.23 50.75 4.26
C PRO A 136 9.69 50.26 4.28
N ARG A 137 10.21 49.79 3.14
CA ARG A 137 11.60 49.30 2.97
C ARG A 137 11.95 48.01 3.71
N THR A 138 10.94 47.30 4.21
CA THR A 138 11.10 45.95 4.77
C THR A 138 10.59 44.90 3.78
N SER A 139 11.36 43.84 3.58
CA SER A 139 10.91 42.63 2.92
C SER A 139 10.97 41.45 3.88
N VAL A 140 9.83 40.80 4.08
CA VAL A 140 9.75 39.58 4.87
C VAL A 140 9.89 38.38 3.94
N ARG A 141 10.70 37.42 4.34
CA ARG A 141 10.85 36.09 3.74
C ARG A 141 10.32 35.07 4.73
N PHE A 142 9.51 34.15 4.22
CA PHE A 142 8.92 33.03 4.95
C PHE A 142 9.60 31.76 4.46
N ARG A 143 10.05 30.92 5.40
CA ARG A 143 10.52 29.57 5.10
C ARG A 143 9.88 28.60 6.09
N PHE A 144 9.15 27.63 5.57
CA PHE A 144 8.58 26.54 6.34
C PHE A 144 9.15 25.20 5.86
N ARG A 145 9.54 24.35 6.79
CA ARG A 145 10.13 23.03 6.51
C ARG A 145 9.19 21.93 7.01
N ILE A 146 9.02 20.83 6.29
CA ILE A 146 8.27 19.66 6.81
C ILE A 146 9.14 18.42 6.63
N PRO A 147 9.77 17.91 7.70
CA PRO A 147 10.58 16.70 7.65
C PRO A 147 9.75 15.47 7.28
N HIS A 148 10.23 14.69 6.31
CA HIS A 148 9.54 13.46 5.87
C HIS A 148 9.40 12.47 7.03
N SER A 149 10.43 12.33 7.87
CA SER A 149 10.46 11.38 8.98
C SER A 149 9.37 11.63 10.03
N HIS A 150 8.98 12.88 10.27
CA HIS A 150 7.88 13.18 11.20
C HIS A 150 6.54 12.77 10.59
N VAL A 151 6.32 13.05 9.31
CA VAL A 151 5.10 12.61 8.62
C VAL A 151 5.04 11.07 8.56
N GLU A 152 6.16 10.39 8.29
CA GLU A 152 6.25 8.93 8.36
C GLU A 152 5.86 8.39 9.74
N SER A 153 6.30 9.05 10.83
CA SER A 153 5.95 8.68 12.21
C SER A 153 4.45 8.83 12.47
N VAL A 154 3.87 9.97 12.10
CA VAL A 154 2.43 10.24 12.28
C VAL A 154 1.58 9.26 11.49
N ILE A 155 1.95 8.95 10.24
CA ILE A 155 1.25 7.93 9.44
C ILE A 155 1.39 6.55 10.08
N GLY A 156 2.60 6.18 10.53
CA GLY A 156 2.85 4.90 11.18
C GLY A 156 2.04 4.72 12.47
N GLU A 157 1.97 5.76 13.31
CA GLU A 157 1.14 5.77 14.52
C GLU A 157 -0.36 5.71 14.19
N GLY A 158 -0.80 6.46 13.17
CA GLY A 158 -2.21 6.49 12.75
C GLY A 158 -2.70 5.16 12.16
N LEU A 159 -1.81 4.38 11.54
CA LEU A 159 -2.14 3.07 10.98
C LEU A 159 -2.24 1.96 12.04
N ASP A 160 -1.54 2.08 13.18
CA ASP A 160 -1.41 1.04 14.21
C ASP A 160 -0.95 -0.32 13.63
N LEU A 161 -0.07 -0.28 12.63
CA LEU A 161 0.45 -1.45 11.93
C LEU A 161 1.98 -1.46 11.95
N ASP A 162 2.57 -2.64 12.17
CA ASP A 162 4.03 -2.83 12.17
C ASP A 162 4.57 -2.95 10.73
N ILE A 163 4.38 -1.93 9.91
CA ILE A 163 4.85 -1.89 8.50
C ILE A 163 5.87 -0.77 8.27
N GLY A 164 6.67 -0.90 7.22
CA GLY A 164 7.55 0.18 6.79
C GLY A 164 6.70 1.29 6.16
N VAL A 165 6.90 2.54 6.55
CA VAL A 165 6.23 3.69 5.92
C VAL A 165 7.30 4.62 5.36
N LYS A 166 7.16 4.94 4.07
CA LYS A 166 8.00 5.93 3.38
C LYS A 166 7.11 6.99 2.78
N PHE A 167 7.32 8.24 3.16
CA PHE A 167 6.43 9.32 2.77
C PHE A 167 7.16 10.32 1.88
N ARG A 168 6.56 10.67 0.76
CA ARG A 168 6.98 11.80 -0.08
C ARG A 168 5.78 12.68 -0.37
N PHE A 169 6.04 13.94 -0.63
CA PHE A 169 4.99 14.90 -0.94
C PHE A 169 4.52 14.71 -2.39
N LEU A 170 5.47 14.62 -3.31
CA LEU A 170 5.26 14.45 -4.74
C LEU A 170 5.66 13.04 -5.22
N TRP A 171 4.85 12.51 -6.12
CA TRP A 171 5.12 11.25 -6.82
C TRP A 171 6.39 11.34 -7.67
N SER A 172 6.62 12.49 -8.33
CA SER A 172 7.84 12.71 -9.12
C SER A 172 9.09 12.61 -8.25
N SER A 173 9.08 13.21 -7.07
CA SER A 173 10.21 13.17 -6.14
C SER A 173 10.46 11.77 -5.58
N LEU A 174 9.40 11.00 -5.31
CA LEU A 174 9.52 9.59 -4.95
C LEU A 174 10.16 8.78 -6.09
N LEU A 175 9.72 9.00 -7.33
CA LEU A 175 10.22 8.29 -8.51
C LEU A 175 11.69 8.61 -8.77
N GLU A 176 12.05 9.89 -8.74
CA GLU A 176 13.45 10.34 -8.86
C GLU A 176 14.35 9.73 -7.78
N GLU A 177 13.85 9.62 -6.55
CA GLU A 177 14.62 9.01 -5.47
C GLU A 177 14.83 7.51 -5.69
N ILE A 178 13.80 6.77 -6.11
CA ILE A 178 13.90 5.35 -6.47
C ILE A 178 14.95 5.17 -7.57
N GLU A 179 14.89 6.01 -8.60
CA GLU A 179 15.81 5.98 -9.73
C GLU A 179 17.23 6.47 -9.41
N ALA A 180 17.43 7.12 -8.26
CA ALA A 180 18.74 7.55 -7.80
C ALA A 180 19.44 6.50 -6.93
N LYS A 181 18.71 5.51 -6.39
CA LYS A 181 19.31 4.50 -5.51
C LYS A 181 20.17 3.51 -6.29
N SER A 182 21.36 3.27 -5.77
CA SER A 182 22.16 2.11 -6.19
C SER A 182 21.59 0.80 -5.63
N ILE A 183 22.05 -0.32 -6.18
CA ILE A 183 21.71 -1.67 -5.66
C ILE A 183 22.05 -1.82 -4.18
N SER A 184 23.13 -1.19 -3.70
CA SER A 184 23.50 -1.27 -2.29
C SER A 184 22.58 -0.45 -1.36
N GLU A 185 21.89 0.55 -1.88
CA GLU A 185 21.05 1.45 -1.08
C GLU A 185 19.56 1.09 -1.16
N VAL A 186 19.15 0.35 -2.20
CA VAL A 186 17.74 0.06 -2.43
C VAL A 186 17.10 -0.72 -1.28
N LYS A 187 17.84 -1.62 -0.63
CA LYS A 187 17.33 -2.36 0.54
C LYS A 187 17.07 -1.44 1.73
N ASP A 188 18.03 -0.57 2.03
CA ASP A 188 17.93 0.44 3.09
C ASP A 188 16.91 1.54 2.76
N PHE A 189 16.56 1.72 1.50
CA PHE A 189 15.48 2.59 1.07
C PHE A 189 14.11 1.94 1.25
N VAL A 190 13.95 0.68 0.83
CA VAL A 190 12.68 -0.06 0.96
C VAL A 190 12.37 -0.33 2.43
N GLN A 191 13.33 -0.71 3.27
CA GLN A 191 13.12 -0.95 4.71
C GLN A 191 11.90 -1.81 5.04
N LEU A 192 11.87 -3.04 4.52
CA LEU A 192 10.79 -3.99 4.80
C LEU A 192 10.69 -4.26 6.31
N ARG A 193 9.65 -3.73 6.95
CA ARG A 193 9.33 -3.98 8.36
C ARG A 193 8.13 -4.91 8.41
N ASN A 194 8.26 -6.00 9.15
CA ASN A 194 7.33 -7.15 9.08
C ASN A 194 7.08 -7.59 7.62
N GLU A 195 8.16 -7.68 6.83
CA GLU A 195 8.15 -8.05 5.41
C GLU A 195 7.40 -7.08 4.47
N LYS A 196 6.94 -5.91 4.94
CA LYS A 196 6.17 -4.96 4.12
C LYS A 196 6.64 -3.51 4.21
N THR A 197 6.49 -2.81 3.10
CA THR A 197 6.69 -1.35 3.02
C THR A 197 5.58 -0.68 2.21
N CYS A 198 5.04 0.39 2.76
CA CYS A 198 4.10 1.28 2.12
C CYS A 198 4.80 2.59 1.76
N PHE A 199 4.81 2.92 0.47
CA PHE A 199 5.19 4.23 -0.05
C PHE A 199 3.94 5.09 -0.18
N VAL A 200 3.94 6.24 0.48
CA VAL A 200 2.79 7.13 0.59
C VAL A 200 3.12 8.47 -0.03
N THR A 201 2.27 8.98 -0.91
CA THR A 201 2.34 10.39 -1.35
C THR A 201 1.02 11.13 -1.24
N VAL A 202 1.07 12.46 -1.33
CA VAL A 202 -0.13 13.30 -1.28
C VAL A 202 -0.81 13.36 -2.66
N ASP A 203 -0.01 13.48 -3.71
CA ASP A 203 -0.45 13.76 -5.08
C ASP A 203 -0.76 12.51 -5.93
N LEU A 204 -0.52 11.30 -5.42
CA LEU A 204 -0.71 10.08 -6.20
C LEU A 204 -2.18 9.93 -6.62
N PRO A 205 -2.47 9.82 -7.93
CA PRO A 205 -3.86 9.73 -8.39
C PRO A 205 -4.46 8.33 -8.18
N ALA A 206 -3.65 7.28 -8.11
CA ALA A 206 -4.13 5.91 -7.93
C ALA A 206 -3.26 5.08 -6.97
N THR A 207 -3.55 3.79 -6.89
CA THR A 207 -2.89 2.82 -6.00
C THR A 207 -2.22 1.75 -6.85
N ALA A 208 -1.06 1.25 -6.44
CA ALA A 208 -0.44 0.08 -7.06
C ALA A 208 0.36 -0.69 -6.01
N PHE A 209 0.20 -2.00 -5.97
CA PHE A 209 0.83 -2.80 -4.92
C PHE A 209 1.10 -4.23 -5.36
N GLY A 210 2.03 -4.87 -4.67
CA GLY A 210 2.31 -6.29 -4.76
C GLY A 210 2.20 -6.98 -3.41
N GLU A 211 3.06 -7.97 -3.17
CA GLU A 211 3.09 -8.72 -1.90
C GLU A 211 3.86 -7.98 -0.81
N TYR A 212 4.97 -7.33 -1.17
CA TYR A 212 5.93 -6.75 -0.22
C TYR A 212 5.89 -5.22 -0.19
N ILE A 213 5.72 -4.59 -1.36
CA ILE A 213 5.66 -3.13 -1.46
C ILE A 213 4.32 -2.67 -2.01
N GLY A 214 3.87 -1.50 -1.58
CA GLY A 214 2.69 -0.85 -2.14
C GLY A 214 2.81 0.67 -2.15
N PHE A 215 2.20 1.28 -3.15
CA PHE A 215 2.22 2.71 -3.43
C PHE A 215 0.80 3.25 -3.30
N PHE A 216 0.60 4.17 -2.38
CA PHE A 216 -0.71 4.68 -2.01
C PHE A 216 -0.70 6.20 -1.90
N ALA A 217 -1.81 6.81 -2.30
CA ALA A 217 -2.09 8.17 -1.86
C ALA A 217 -2.45 8.17 -0.38
N LEU A 218 -2.18 9.26 0.35
CA LEU A 218 -2.53 9.38 1.76
C LEU A 218 -4.04 9.13 2.02
N ARG A 219 -4.94 9.68 1.19
CA ARG A 219 -6.40 9.37 1.17
C ARG A 219 -6.76 7.90 1.01
N LYS A 220 -5.87 7.09 0.45
CA LYS A 220 -6.14 5.70 0.08
C LYS A 220 -5.66 4.71 1.14
N LEU A 221 -5.12 5.18 2.27
CA LEU A 221 -4.71 4.32 3.36
C LEU A 221 -5.89 3.64 4.08
N ASP A 222 -7.10 4.19 4.00
CA ASP A 222 -8.33 3.53 4.50
C ASP A 222 -9.09 2.76 3.40
N SER A 223 -8.48 2.62 2.22
CA SER A 223 -9.14 1.95 1.09
C SER A 223 -9.07 0.44 1.20
N ARG A 224 -9.98 -0.23 0.49
CA ARG A 224 -9.95 -1.69 0.35
C ARG A 224 -8.62 -2.19 -0.22
N ASP A 225 -8.03 -1.46 -1.16
CA ASP A 225 -6.75 -1.82 -1.77
C ASP A 225 -5.63 -1.88 -0.72
N PHE A 226 -5.66 -0.97 0.27
CA PHE A 226 -4.72 -0.99 1.37
C PHE A 226 -4.96 -2.18 2.30
N SER A 227 -6.22 -2.47 2.66
CA SER A 227 -6.55 -3.68 3.44
C SER A 227 -6.10 -4.97 2.72
N ASP A 228 -6.37 -5.07 1.42
CA ASP A 228 -5.97 -6.21 0.58
C ASP A 228 -4.43 -6.34 0.54
N PHE A 229 -3.70 -5.23 0.48
CA PHE A 229 -2.23 -5.22 0.60
C PHE A 229 -1.76 -5.74 1.95
N ILE A 230 -2.33 -5.27 3.07
CA ILE A 230 -1.91 -5.65 4.43
C ILE A 230 -2.23 -7.12 4.73
N GLU A 231 -3.37 -7.64 4.30
CA GLU A 231 -3.78 -9.03 4.55
C GLU A 231 -3.01 -10.06 3.71
N ARG A 232 -2.37 -9.64 2.62
CA ARG A 232 -1.64 -10.56 1.71
C ARG A 232 -0.49 -11.24 2.43
N ARG A 233 -0.44 -12.56 2.41
CA ARG A 233 0.66 -13.30 3.06
C ARG A 233 1.95 -13.10 2.28
N THR A 234 3.02 -12.97 3.04
CA THR A 234 4.40 -12.88 2.54
C THR A 234 5.17 -14.13 2.97
N HIS A 235 6.19 -14.47 2.18
CA HIS A 235 7.07 -15.62 2.42
C HIS A 235 8.54 -15.19 2.36
N LEU A 236 8.85 -13.95 2.77
CA LEU A 236 10.15 -13.35 2.55
C LEU A 236 11.25 -14.15 3.23
N ASP A 237 11.08 -14.40 4.54
CA ASP A 237 12.07 -15.11 5.34
C ASP A 237 12.35 -16.50 4.80
N ARG A 238 11.32 -17.22 4.35
CA ARG A 238 11.47 -18.56 3.77
C ARG A 238 12.28 -18.51 2.47
N THR A 239 11.95 -17.55 1.61
CA THR A 239 12.61 -17.34 0.31
C THR A 239 14.07 -16.92 0.52
N LEU A 240 14.35 -15.96 1.40
CA LEU A 240 15.70 -15.52 1.75
C LEU A 240 16.55 -16.67 2.32
N ASN A 241 15.99 -17.47 3.22
CA ASN A 241 16.68 -18.64 3.77
C ASN A 241 16.99 -19.69 2.71
N ALA A 242 16.11 -19.89 1.72
CA ALA A 242 16.36 -20.79 0.61
C ALA A 242 17.50 -20.26 -0.27
N ILE A 243 17.50 -18.98 -0.62
CA ILE A 243 18.56 -18.36 -1.44
C ILE A 243 19.90 -18.40 -0.73
N GLN A 244 19.94 -18.08 0.57
CA GLN A 244 21.18 -18.08 1.35
C GLN A 244 21.87 -19.45 1.39
N ARG A 245 21.09 -20.54 1.30
CA ARG A 245 21.63 -21.90 1.22
C ARG A 245 22.24 -22.20 -0.15
N GLU A 246 21.67 -21.65 -1.21
CA GLU A 246 22.03 -21.98 -2.59
C GLU A 246 23.05 -21.01 -3.22
N CYS A 247 23.14 -19.79 -2.70
CA CYS A 247 23.88 -18.67 -3.28
C CYS A 247 24.80 -18.01 -2.25
N ALA A 248 26.08 -17.87 -2.57
CA ALA A 248 27.03 -17.10 -1.78
C ALA A 248 27.13 -15.67 -2.33
N ILE A 249 26.35 -14.75 -1.76
CA ILE A 249 26.28 -13.34 -2.16
C ILE A 249 26.99 -12.48 -1.11
N ASP A 250 27.98 -11.68 -1.54
CA ASP A 250 28.66 -10.75 -0.65
C ASP A 250 27.67 -9.73 -0.06
N GLY A 251 27.67 -9.57 1.27
CA GLY A 251 26.74 -8.65 1.93
C GLY A 251 25.26 -9.06 1.81
N PHE A 252 24.94 -10.36 1.70
CA PHE A 252 23.56 -10.85 1.49
C PHE A 252 22.51 -10.15 2.38
N HIS A 253 22.76 -10.06 3.69
CA HIS A 253 21.82 -9.43 4.63
C HIS A 253 21.73 -7.91 4.48
N GLU A 254 22.73 -7.26 3.91
CA GLU A 254 22.83 -5.80 3.75
C GLU A 254 22.27 -5.33 2.40
N VAL A 255 22.40 -6.14 1.35
CA VAL A 255 22.13 -5.69 -0.03
C VAL A 255 21.00 -6.46 -0.70
N TYR A 256 20.87 -7.77 -0.43
CA TYR A 256 20.01 -8.62 -1.24
C TYR A 256 18.52 -8.48 -0.89
N LEU A 257 17.69 -8.34 -1.93
CA LEU A 257 16.24 -8.47 -1.92
C LEU A 257 15.79 -9.41 -3.05
N PRO A 258 14.80 -10.31 -2.84
CA PRO A 258 14.24 -11.11 -3.92
C PRO A 258 13.58 -10.24 -4.99
N PRO A 259 13.66 -10.58 -6.30
CA PRO A 259 12.97 -9.85 -7.37
C PRO A 259 11.46 -9.68 -7.15
N ALA A 260 10.84 -10.66 -6.48
CA ALA A 260 9.43 -10.63 -6.09
C ALA A 260 9.05 -9.42 -5.21
N VAL A 261 10.00 -8.85 -4.46
CA VAL A 261 9.78 -7.65 -3.63
C VAL A 261 9.32 -6.46 -4.46
N PHE A 262 9.83 -6.35 -5.68
CA PHE A 262 9.59 -5.20 -6.56
C PHE A 262 8.40 -5.41 -7.50
N VAL A 263 7.70 -6.54 -7.40
CA VAL A 263 6.52 -6.81 -8.23
C VAL A 263 5.38 -5.94 -7.74
N THR A 264 4.76 -5.22 -8.67
CA THR A 264 3.45 -4.60 -8.49
C THR A 264 2.53 -5.18 -9.56
N ASP A 265 1.45 -5.83 -9.11
CA ASP A 265 0.54 -6.60 -9.97
C ASP A 265 -0.94 -6.24 -9.75
N ARG A 266 -1.23 -5.42 -8.73
CA ARG A 266 -2.58 -4.99 -8.36
C ARG A 266 -2.68 -3.47 -8.29
N GLY A 267 -3.90 -2.98 -8.41
CA GLY A 267 -4.25 -1.57 -8.40
C GLY A 267 -4.50 -1.05 -9.81
N ASP A 268 -4.08 0.18 -10.05
CA ASP A 268 -4.24 0.86 -11.33
C ASP A 268 -3.22 0.39 -12.37
N GLU A 269 -3.69 0.16 -13.59
CA GLU A 269 -2.90 -0.37 -14.69
C GLU A 269 -1.78 0.58 -15.13
N TRP A 270 -2.03 1.88 -15.19
CA TRP A 270 -1.03 2.88 -15.56
C TRP A 270 0.11 2.89 -14.54
N LEU A 271 -0.21 2.99 -13.24
CA LEU A 271 0.80 3.12 -12.20
C LEU A 271 1.63 1.86 -12.08
N THR A 272 0.96 0.71 -12.15
CA THR A 272 1.60 -0.59 -12.15
C THR A 272 2.59 -0.72 -13.30
N GLU A 273 2.23 -0.22 -14.48
CA GLU A 273 3.12 -0.25 -15.65
C GLU A 273 4.32 0.69 -15.51
N VAL A 274 4.14 1.90 -14.97
CA VAL A 274 5.24 2.82 -14.68
C VAL A 274 6.21 2.20 -13.66
N LEU A 275 5.68 1.67 -12.55
CA LEU A 275 6.49 1.03 -11.52
C LEU A 275 7.23 -0.19 -12.04
N ARG A 276 6.58 -1.03 -12.84
CA ARG A 276 7.21 -2.19 -13.47
C ARG A 276 8.43 -1.80 -14.30
N GLN A 277 8.32 -0.75 -15.11
CA GLN A 277 9.46 -0.27 -15.91
C GLN A 277 10.58 0.30 -15.04
N ARG A 278 10.25 1.06 -14.00
CA ARG A 278 11.27 1.67 -13.14
C ARG A 278 11.95 0.69 -12.19
N LEU A 279 11.28 -0.39 -11.82
CA LEU A 279 11.81 -1.39 -10.90
C LEU A 279 12.41 -2.62 -11.58
N ALA A 280 12.13 -2.83 -12.88
CA ALA A 280 12.69 -3.88 -13.71
C ALA A 280 14.22 -4.07 -13.60
N PRO A 281 15.05 -3.02 -13.55
CA PRO A 281 16.50 -3.16 -13.47
C PRO A 281 16.95 -3.80 -12.15
N PHE A 282 16.30 -3.44 -11.04
CA PHE A 282 16.53 -4.09 -9.75
C PHE A 282 16.09 -5.55 -9.79
N GLN A 283 14.94 -5.86 -10.41
CA GLN A 283 14.45 -7.23 -10.56
C GLN A 283 15.43 -8.10 -11.35
N ALA A 284 15.95 -7.61 -12.48
CA ALA A 284 16.92 -8.31 -13.30
C ALA A 284 18.24 -8.55 -12.54
N MET A 285 18.78 -7.52 -11.89
CA MET A 285 20.01 -7.66 -11.10
C MET A 285 19.84 -8.67 -9.95
N PHE A 286 18.80 -8.52 -9.13
CA PHE A 286 18.57 -9.42 -7.99
C PHE A 286 18.22 -10.85 -8.43
N PHE A 287 17.65 -11.03 -9.62
CA PHE A 287 17.47 -12.33 -10.22
C PHE A 287 18.83 -12.97 -10.54
N LEU A 288 19.72 -12.26 -11.23
CA LEU A 288 21.07 -12.76 -11.57
C LEU A 288 21.86 -13.15 -10.31
N LEU A 289 21.83 -12.29 -9.29
CA LEU A 289 22.43 -12.58 -7.99
C LEU A 289 21.81 -13.85 -7.37
N GLY A 290 20.48 -13.95 -7.40
CA GLY A 290 19.69 -15.04 -6.82
C GLY A 290 19.78 -16.39 -7.55
N ILE A 291 20.34 -16.46 -8.76
CA ILE A 291 20.59 -17.75 -9.45
C ILE A 291 22.07 -18.14 -9.45
N SER A 292 22.96 -17.21 -9.08
CA SER A 292 24.40 -17.40 -9.08
C SER A 292 24.88 -18.36 -7.99
N ASN A 293 25.99 -19.07 -8.22
CA ASN A 293 26.65 -19.82 -7.14
C ASN A 293 27.39 -18.85 -6.22
N THR A 294 28.09 -17.89 -6.81
CA THR A 294 28.80 -16.84 -6.07
C THR A 294 28.58 -15.51 -6.77
N ALA A 295 28.21 -14.49 -6.02
CA ALA A 295 28.20 -13.11 -6.47
C ALA A 295 29.09 -12.28 -5.55
N ARG A 296 30.19 -11.75 -6.12
CA ARG A 296 31.18 -10.98 -5.37
C ARG A 296 31.21 -9.55 -5.84
N ARG A 297 31.34 -8.62 -4.90
CA ARG A 297 31.41 -7.19 -5.21
C ARG A 297 32.84 -6.80 -5.55
N GLN A 298 33.06 -6.13 -6.68
CA GLN A 298 34.36 -5.58 -7.10
C GLN A 298 34.15 -4.18 -7.69
N ASP A 299 34.70 -3.15 -7.05
CA ASP A 299 34.78 -1.76 -7.56
C ASP A 299 33.49 -1.16 -8.17
N GLY A 300 32.32 -1.48 -7.61
CA GLY A 300 31.02 -0.97 -8.08
C GLY A 300 30.22 -1.98 -8.91
N ALA A 301 30.90 -2.96 -9.48
CA ALA A 301 30.32 -4.06 -10.25
C ALA A 301 30.17 -5.35 -9.42
N TRP A 302 29.38 -6.27 -9.96
CA TRP A 302 29.15 -7.60 -9.41
C TRP A 302 29.76 -8.65 -10.32
N ARG A 303 30.74 -9.37 -9.79
CA ARG A 303 31.28 -10.56 -10.45
C ARG A 303 30.41 -11.76 -10.12
N ILE A 304 29.63 -12.20 -11.10
CA ILE A 304 28.67 -13.29 -11.00
C ILE A 304 29.28 -14.55 -11.60
N ARG A 305 29.23 -15.65 -10.84
CA ARG A 305 29.62 -16.98 -11.31
C ARG A 305 28.47 -17.97 -11.21
N ILE A 306 28.17 -18.61 -12.33
CA ILE A 306 27.19 -19.69 -12.45
C ILE A 306 27.92 -20.96 -12.89
N ASN A 307 27.84 -22.00 -12.07
CA ASN A 307 28.45 -23.30 -12.27
C ASN A 307 27.34 -24.34 -12.52
N GLY A 308 27.33 -24.90 -13.72
CA GLY A 308 26.52 -26.05 -14.10
C GLY A 308 27.37 -27.08 -14.83
N ARG A 309 26.99 -27.43 -16.07
CA ARG A 309 27.80 -28.28 -16.96
C ARG A 309 29.05 -27.56 -17.45
N LYS A 310 28.96 -26.23 -17.56
CA LYS A 310 30.08 -25.31 -17.80
C LYS A 310 30.05 -24.22 -16.73
N THR A 311 31.04 -23.34 -16.76
CA THR A 311 31.07 -22.16 -15.88
C THR A 311 30.86 -20.90 -16.72
N ILE A 312 29.92 -20.06 -16.27
CA ILE A 312 29.78 -18.67 -16.70
C ILE A 312 30.38 -17.81 -15.58
N ASP A 313 31.26 -16.89 -15.94
CA ASP A 313 31.87 -15.90 -15.06
C ASP A 313 31.82 -14.57 -15.80
N SER A 314 31.06 -13.61 -15.28
CA SER A 314 30.86 -12.30 -15.92
C SER A 314 30.78 -11.23 -14.85
N GLU A 315 31.23 -10.03 -15.21
CA GLU A 315 31.06 -8.84 -14.40
C GLU A 315 29.83 -8.10 -14.90
N VAL A 316 28.97 -7.72 -13.97
CA VAL A 316 27.68 -7.09 -14.24
C VAL A 316 27.59 -5.82 -13.40
N GLU A 317 27.33 -4.70 -14.05
CA GLU A 317 27.13 -3.42 -13.41
C GLU A 317 25.78 -2.85 -13.85
N LEU A 318 25.13 -2.15 -12.92
CA LEU A 318 23.90 -1.43 -13.22
C LEU A 318 24.28 0.04 -13.41
N GLU A 319 24.26 0.49 -14.66
CA GLU A 319 24.62 1.85 -15.03
C GLU A 319 23.35 2.64 -15.38
N LYS A 320 23.30 3.92 -15.04
CA LYS A 320 22.20 4.81 -15.45
C LYS A 320 22.67 5.61 -16.65
N GLU A 321 22.16 5.31 -17.84
CA GLU A 321 22.44 6.07 -19.07
C GLU A 321 21.14 6.78 -19.54
N ARG A 322 21.16 8.12 -19.64
CA ARG A 322 20.04 8.94 -20.18
C ARG A 322 18.64 8.62 -19.61
N ASP A 323 18.53 8.49 -18.29
CA ASP A 323 17.29 8.20 -17.55
C ASP A 323 16.72 6.78 -17.69
N GLU A 324 17.48 5.86 -18.30
CA GLU A 324 17.19 4.42 -18.25
C GLU A 324 18.34 3.69 -17.55
N TRP A 325 18.00 2.68 -16.76
CA TRP A 325 18.98 1.81 -16.15
C TRP A 325 19.32 0.70 -17.14
N GLU A 326 20.58 0.59 -17.48
CA GLU A 326 21.10 -0.42 -18.38
C GLU A 326 21.99 -1.41 -17.63
N LEU A 327 21.84 -2.69 -17.95
CA LEU A 327 22.69 -3.73 -17.40
C LEU A 327 23.94 -3.86 -18.28
N SER A 328 25.06 -3.37 -17.77
CA SER A 328 26.37 -3.47 -18.39
C SER A 328 26.96 -4.85 -18.07
N VAL A 329 27.32 -5.63 -19.10
CA VAL A 329 27.88 -6.99 -18.94
C VAL A 329 29.24 -7.07 -19.62
N SER A 330 30.28 -7.41 -18.87
CA SER A 330 31.60 -7.63 -19.45
C SER A 330 31.55 -8.84 -20.38
N ASN A 331 31.73 -8.59 -21.69
CA ASN A 331 31.69 -9.56 -22.80
C ASN A 331 30.30 -9.89 -23.41
N GLY A 332 29.32 -8.99 -23.28
CA GLY A 332 28.07 -9.00 -24.05
C GLY A 332 27.93 -7.79 -24.98
N PRO A 333 26.97 -7.77 -25.92
CA PRO A 333 26.56 -6.52 -26.54
C PRO A 333 26.03 -5.60 -25.44
N SER A 334 26.75 -4.51 -25.16
CA SER A 334 26.26 -3.44 -24.29
C SER A 334 25.42 -2.48 -25.15
N PRO A 335 24.24 -2.03 -24.70
CA PRO A 335 23.53 -2.39 -23.46
C PRO A 335 22.47 -3.49 -23.64
N VAL A 336 22.29 -4.34 -22.62
CA VAL A 336 21.14 -5.27 -22.55
C VAL A 336 20.02 -4.54 -21.82
N ASN A 337 19.08 -3.99 -22.59
CA ASN A 337 17.83 -3.49 -22.06
C ASN A 337 16.94 -4.71 -21.81
N ALA A 338 16.69 -5.06 -20.54
CA ALA A 338 15.79 -6.14 -20.19
C ALA A 338 14.36 -5.73 -20.61
N ASP A 339 13.86 -6.32 -21.70
CA ASP A 339 12.52 -6.02 -22.20
C ASP A 339 11.47 -6.42 -21.16
N ARG A 340 10.28 -5.81 -21.23
CA ARG A 340 9.19 -6.00 -20.27
C ARG A 340 8.80 -7.47 -20.11
N GLU A 341 8.77 -8.20 -21.21
CA GLU A 341 8.46 -9.63 -21.23
C GLU A 341 9.57 -10.46 -20.55
N GLN A 342 10.84 -10.11 -20.81
CA GLN A 342 11.99 -10.79 -20.20
C GLN A 342 12.03 -10.64 -18.67
N VAL A 343 11.66 -9.46 -18.15
CA VAL A 343 11.63 -9.21 -16.70
C VAL A 343 10.55 -10.03 -16.00
N GLN A 344 9.38 -10.17 -16.62
CA GLN A 344 8.33 -11.05 -16.11
C GLN A 344 8.79 -12.51 -16.09
N GLU A 345 9.50 -12.94 -17.13
CA GLU A 345 10.10 -14.27 -17.18
C GLU A 345 11.17 -14.48 -16.10
N PHE A 346 12.01 -13.48 -15.80
CA PHE A 346 12.94 -13.55 -14.67
C PHE A 346 12.22 -13.77 -13.34
N VAL A 347 11.16 -13.00 -13.06
CA VAL A 347 10.38 -13.13 -11.83
C VAL A 347 9.65 -14.47 -11.77
N SER A 348 9.05 -14.91 -12.88
CA SER A 348 8.34 -16.19 -12.99
C SER A 348 9.28 -17.38 -12.76
N LEU A 349 10.44 -17.37 -13.41
CA LEU A 349 11.47 -18.38 -13.22
C LEU A 349 12.02 -18.35 -11.78
N PHE A 350 12.28 -17.16 -11.23
CA PHE A 350 12.73 -17.01 -9.84
C PHE A 350 11.75 -17.62 -8.84
N ASN A 351 10.46 -17.29 -8.98
CA ASN A 351 9.42 -17.83 -8.13
C ASN A 351 9.34 -19.35 -8.28
N TRP A 352 9.45 -19.88 -9.50
CA TRP A 352 9.50 -21.34 -9.74
C TRP A 352 10.68 -22.00 -9.02
N ILE A 353 11.88 -21.41 -9.08
CA ILE A 353 13.07 -21.94 -8.41
C ILE A 353 12.85 -22.05 -6.89
N TYR A 354 12.39 -20.97 -6.26
CA TYR A 354 12.40 -20.84 -4.80
C TYR A 354 11.07 -21.22 -4.13
N HIS A 355 10.04 -21.57 -4.89
CA HIS A 355 8.77 -22.04 -4.35
C HIS A 355 8.91 -23.37 -3.57
N SER A 356 9.59 -24.35 -4.16
CA SER A 356 9.86 -25.65 -3.52
C SER A 356 11.05 -26.34 -4.15
N ARG A 357 11.71 -27.23 -3.39
CA ARG A 357 12.91 -27.99 -3.82
C ARG A 357 13.97 -27.09 -4.47
N SER A 358 14.27 -25.97 -3.82
CA SER A 358 15.16 -24.93 -4.34
C SER A 358 16.51 -25.48 -4.77
N THR A 359 17.13 -26.36 -3.98
CA THR A 359 18.42 -26.98 -4.31
C THR A 359 18.41 -27.69 -5.67
N ASP A 360 17.39 -28.51 -5.92
CA ASP A 360 17.29 -29.28 -7.15
C ASP A 360 16.96 -28.38 -8.34
N ARG A 361 15.98 -27.48 -8.18
CA ARG A 361 15.55 -26.55 -9.24
C ARG A 361 16.65 -25.58 -9.63
N VAL A 362 17.36 -24.99 -8.66
CA VAL A 362 18.54 -24.15 -8.91
C VAL A 362 19.60 -24.97 -9.65
N THR A 363 19.87 -26.20 -9.23
CA THR A 363 20.89 -27.04 -9.86
C THR A 363 20.56 -27.38 -11.31
N VAL A 364 19.32 -27.77 -11.59
CA VAL A 364 18.83 -28.01 -12.96
C VAL A 364 18.93 -26.73 -13.78
N LEU A 365 18.47 -25.60 -13.25
CA LEU A 365 18.54 -24.32 -13.95
C LEU A 365 19.98 -23.96 -14.32
N ARG A 366 20.93 -24.01 -13.36
CA ARG A 366 22.34 -23.70 -13.61
C ARG A 366 22.93 -24.61 -14.70
N ASN A 367 22.55 -25.89 -14.73
CA ASN A 367 22.95 -26.81 -15.79
C ASN A 367 22.41 -26.38 -17.15
N ILE A 368 21.13 -26.01 -17.24
CA ILE A 368 20.49 -25.57 -18.48
C ILE A 368 21.07 -24.24 -18.96
N VAL A 369 21.16 -23.24 -18.09
CA VAL A 369 21.76 -21.93 -18.39
C VAL A 369 23.14 -22.09 -19.02
N THR A 370 24.00 -22.92 -18.42
CA THR A 370 25.39 -23.13 -18.88
C THR A 370 25.52 -24.02 -20.12
N LEU A 371 24.41 -24.62 -20.59
CA LEU A 371 24.32 -25.28 -21.88
C LEU A 371 23.85 -24.33 -22.98
N TYR A 372 22.90 -23.46 -22.67
CA TYR A 372 22.30 -22.49 -23.61
C TYR A 372 23.24 -21.34 -23.93
N THR A 373 23.98 -20.84 -22.94
CA THR A 373 24.85 -19.68 -23.11
C THR A 373 26.21 -19.85 -22.39
N THR A 374 27.16 -19.01 -22.78
CA THR A 374 28.49 -18.88 -22.16
C THR A 374 28.70 -17.56 -21.42
N ASN A 375 27.77 -16.60 -21.53
CA ASN A 375 27.83 -15.30 -20.85
C ASN A 375 26.45 -14.89 -20.32
N ILE A 376 26.42 -13.87 -19.45
CA ILE A 376 25.16 -13.37 -18.87
C ILE A 376 24.26 -12.69 -19.91
N ALA A 377 24.81 -12.00 -20.92
CA ALA A 377 23.99 -11.38 -21.97
C ALA A 377 23.12 -12.42 -22.71
N GLY A 378 23.70 -13.55 -23.13
CA GLY A 378 22.94 -14.63 -23.75
C GLY A 378 21.98 -15.36 -22.79
N LEU A 379 22.15 -15.23 -21.46
CA LEU A 379 21.17 -15.72 -20.49
C LEU A 379 19.91 -14.86 -20.55
N LEU A 380 20.09 -13.55 -20.60
CA LEU A 380 19.00 -12.58 -20.66
C LEU A 380 18.24 -12.69 -21.98
N ASP A 381 18.96 -12.83 -23.10
CA ASP A 381 18.36 -12.98 -24.44
C ASP A 381 17.53 -14.28 -24.58
N GLU A 382 18.01 -15.38 -24.02
CA GLU A 382 17.40 -16.72 -24.16
C GLU A 382 16.55 -17.13 -22.95
N ILE A 383 16.14 -16.17 -22.11
CA ILE A 383 15.50 -16.48 -20.82
C ILE A 383 14.25 -17.35 -20.97
N GLU A 384 13.40 -17.08 -21.95
CA GLU A 384 12.18 -17.87 -22.22
C GLU A 384 12.52 -19.33 -22.53
N ASN A 385 13.50 -19.55 -23.42
CA ASN A 385 13.95 -20.87 -23.83
C ASN A 385 14.61 -21.62 -22.66
N ILE A 386 15.41 -20.91 -21.86
CA ILE A 386 16.03 -21.43 -20.64
C ILE A 386 14.96 -21.83 -19.63
N HIS A 387 13.94 -20.99 -19.44
CA HIS A 387 12.85 -21.24 -18.49
C HIS A 387 12.05 -22.49 -18.88
N ALA A 388 11.61 -22.58 -20.13
CA ALA A 388 10.88 -23.74 -20.64
C ALA A 388 11.72 -25.04 -20.54
N SER A 389 13.02 -24.95 -20.82
CA SER A 389 13.94 -26.09 -20.79
C SER A 389 14.27 -26.54 -19.37
N ALA A 390 14.48 -25.61 -18.44
CA ALA A 390 14.72 -25.90 -17.04
C ALA A 390 13.52 -26.61 -16.41
N ARG A 391 12.30 -26.16 -16.71
CA ARG A 391 11.07 -26.82 -16.26
C ARG A 391 10.96 -28.25 -16.80
N THR A 392 11.09 -28.43 -18.11
CA THR A 392 11.00 -29.76 -18.74
C THR A 392 12.05 -30.73 -18.20
N ASN A 393 13.31 -30.29 -18.06
CA ASN A 393 14.38 -31.14 -17.54
C ASN A 393 14.20 -31.49 -16.06
N PHE A 394 13.66 -30.56 -15.26
CA PHE A 394 13.33 -30.85 -13.88
C PHE A 394 12.23 -31.92 -13.79
N ASN A 395 11.20 -31.84 -14.62
CA ASN A 395 10.12 -32.83 -14.60
C ASN A 395 10.62 -34.23 -14.97
N VAL A 396 11.46 -34.35 -16.00
CA VAL A 396 12.09 -35.64 -16.35
C VAL A 396 12.93 -36.17 -15.18
N TYR A 397 13.68 -35.29 -14.51
CA TYR A 397 14.45 -35.65 -13.31
C TYR A 397 13.57 -36.18 -12.17
N ILE A 398 12.38 -35.60 -11.96
CA ILE A 398 11.40 -36.09 -10.99
C ILE A 398 10.79 -37.42 -11.43
N GLU A 399 10.39 -37.56 -12.69
CA GLU A 399 9.76 -38.78 -13.22
C GLU A 399 10.70 -39.99 -13.21
N ASP A 400 11.99 -39.78 -13.48
CA ASP A 400 13.01 -40.83 -13.46
C ASP A 400 13.30 -41.36 -12.03
N SER A 401 12.93 -40.60 -10.99
CA SER A 401 13.17 -40.94 -9.58
C SER A 401 11.85 -41.24 -8.86
N VAL A 402 11.57 -42.53 -8.63
CA VAL A 402 10.30 -43.01 -8.02
C VAL A 402 10.01 -42.34 -6.67
N ASP A 403 11.01 -42.20 -5.80
CA ASP A 403 10.83 -41.57 -4.48
C ASP A 403 10.52 -40.07 -4.61
N GLU A 404 11.18 -39.38 -5.54
CA GLU A 404 10.96 -37.96 -5.79
C GLU A 404 9.62 -37.66 -6.47
N PHE A 405 9.17 -38.57 -7.34
CA PHE A 405 7.85 -38.53 -7.94
C PHE A 405 6.75 -38.69 -6.88
N ILE A 406 6.93 -39.60 -5.93
CA ILE A 406 6.02 -39.78 -4.80
C ILE A 406 5.96 -38.51 -3.93
N ASP A 407 7.10 -37.90 -3.61
CA ASP A 407 7.15 -36.65 -2.83
C ASP A 407 6.45 -35.49 -3.56
N PHE A 408 6.63 -35.40 -4.89
CA PHE A 408 5.95 -34.41 -5.73
C PHE A 408 4.43 -34.62 -5.77
N GLN A 409 3.96 -35.88 -5.89
CA GLN A 409 2.54 -36.20 -5.75
C GLN A 409 1.98 -35.80 -4.39
N GLN A 410 2.74 -35.99 -3.29
CA GLN A 410 2.32 -35.57 -1.96
C GLN A 410 2.22 -34.05 -1.82
N GLU A 411 3.10 -33.28 -2.47
CA GLU A 411 3.04 -31.81 -2.50
C GLU A 411 1.78 -31.32 -3.21
N VAL A 412 1.48 -31.86 -4.40
CA VAL A 412 0.24 -31.56 -5.14
C VAL A 412 -0.98 -31.93 -4.29
N SER A 413 -0.98 -33.12 -3.69
CA SER A 413 -2.06 -33.57 -2.82
C SER A 413 -2.27 -32.63 -1.62
N ARG A 414 -1.19 -32.15 -1.00
CA ARG A 414 -1.26 -31.19 0.11
C ARG A 414 -1.89 -29.87 -0.31
N TYR A 415 -1.49 -29.33 -1.46
CA TYR A 415 -2.08 -28.10 -2.00
C TYR A 415 -3.58 -28.25 -2.29
N VAL A 416 -3.97 -29.39 -2.89
CA VAL A 416 -5.40 -29.70 -3.12
C VAL A 416 -6.16 -29.76 -1.80
N PHE A 417 -5.62 -30.43 -0.78
CA PHE A 417 -6.24 -30.47 0.55
C PHE A 417 -6.34 -29.10 1.22
N GLU A 418 -5.34 -28.23 1.06
CA GLU A 418 -5.35 -26.86 1.60
C GLU A 418 -6.43 -26.02 0.92
N THR A 419 -6.51 -26.08 -0.41
CA THR A 419 -7.54 -25.40 -1.20
C THR A 419 -8.94 -25.88 -0.83
N GLN A 420 -9.13 -27.20 -0.64
CA GLN A 420 -10.39 -27.76 -0.16
C GLN A 420 -10.76 -27.29 1.24
N ARG A 421 -9.80 -27.13 2.15
CA ARG A 421 -10.04 -26.55 3.48
C ARG A 421 -10.47 -25.09 3.38
N GLU A 422 -9.89 -24.33 2.47
CA GLU A 422 -10.25 -22.92 2.24
C GLU A 422 -11.69 -22.79 1.71
N VAL A 423 -12.06 -23.60 0.71
CA VAL A 423 -13.44 -23.68 0.21
C VAL A 423 -14.42 -24.13 1.31
N SER A 424 -14.01 -25.08 2.15
CA SER A 424 -14.79 -25.53 3.31
C SER A 424 -14.99 -24.43 4.35
N ASN A 425 -13.97 -23.60 4.60
CA ASN A 425 -14.07 -22.44 5.48
C ASN A 425 -14.99 -21.37 4.89
N LEU A 426 -14.87 -21.02 3.62
CA LEU A 426 -15.80 -20.11 2.94
C LEU A 426 -17.24 -20.59 3.03
N ARG A 427 -17.47 -21.90 2.91
CA ARG A 427 -18.80 -22.49 3.12
C ARG A 427 -19.28 -22.32 4.57
N ARG A 428 -18.42 -22.54 5.57
CA ARG A 428 -18.76 -22.30 6.97
C ARG A 428 -19.10 -20.83 7.21
N ASP A 429 -18.36 -19.92 6.61
CA ASP A 429 -18.61 -18.47 6.70
C ASP A 429 -19.93 -18.09 6.05
N LEU A 430 -20.25 -18.65 4.89
CA LEU A 430 -21.56 -18.50 4.24
C LEU A 430 -22.69 -19.04 5.13
N SER A 431 -22.52 -20.24 5.71
CA SER A 431 -23.50 -20.85 6.62
C SER A 431 -23.70 -20.03 7.90
N ASN A 432 -22.61 -19.48 8.44
CA ASN A 432 -22.64 -18.61 9.61
C ASN A 432 -23.33 -17.28 9.28
N ALA A 433 -23.05 -16.69 8.11
CA ALA A 433 -23.73 -15.50 7.62
C ALA A 433 -25.24 -15.75 7.51
N VAL A 434 -25.67 -16.85 6.87
CA VAL A 434 -27.10 -17.23 6.79
C VAL A 434 -27.73 -17.29 8.18
N SER A 435 -27.12 -18.05 9.10
CA SER A 435 -27.69 -18.29 10.42
C SER A 435 -27.76 -17.01 11.25
N LYS A 436 -26.69 -16.22 11.24
CA LYS A 436 -26.56 -14.96 11.99
C LYS A 436 -27.51 -13.90 11.45
N ASP A 437 -27.61 -13.77 10.13
CA ASP A 437 -28.48 -12.80 9.48
C ASP A 437 -29.96 -13.15 9.73
N LEU A 438 -30.33 -14.42 9.63
CA LEU A 438 -31.68 -14.88 10.00
C LEU A 438 -31.99 -14.59 11.47
N PHE A 439 -31.07 -14.90 12.38
CA PHE A 439 -31.27 -14.63 13.81
C PHE A 439 -31.47 -13.14 14.09
N ARG A 440 -30.69 -12.28 13.42
CA ARG A 440 -30.82 -10.83 13.56
C ARG A 440 -32.15 -10.32 13.02
N VAL A 441 -32.56 -10.79 11.84
CA VAL A 441 -33.83 -10.37 11.22
C VAL A 441 -35.02 -10.83 12.07
N PHE A 442 -35.08 -12.11 12.45
CA PHE A 442 -36.16 -12.62 13.29
C PHE A 442 -36.14 -11.98 14.69
N GLY A 443 -34.97 -11.84 15.30
CA GLY A 443 -34.81 -11.19 16.59
C GLY A 443 -35.29 -9.74 16.56
N PHE A 444 -34.94 -8.98 15.52
CA PHE A 444 -35.38 -7.61 15.35
C PHE A 444 -36.89 -7.52 15.13
N ILE A 445 -37.46 -8.36 14.25
CA ILE A 445 -38.91 -8.39 14.00
C ILE A 445 -39.67 -8.73 15.29
N LEU A 446 -39.20 -9.71 16.06
CA LEU A 446 -39.86 -10.14 17.30
C LEU A 446 -39.78 -9.07 18.39
N VAL A 447 -38.58 -8.55 18.67
CA VAL A 447 -38.38 -7.51 19.70
C VAL A 447 -39.16 -6.24 19.35
N THR A 448 -39.09 -5.81 18.10
CA THR A 448 -39.81 -4.62 17.62
C THR A 448 -41.33 -4.85 17.62
N GLY A 449 -41.79 -6.02 17.17
CA GLY A 449 -43.19 -6.41 17.18
C GLY A 449 -43.79 -6.36 18.59
N VAL A 450 -43.15 -7.04 19.54
CA VAL A 450 -43.59 -7.07 20.95
C VAL A 450 -43.52 -5.67 21.57
N GLY A 451 -42.45 -4.93 21.33
CA GLY A 451 -42.28 -3.57 21.87
C GLY A 451 -43.39 -2.62 21.42
N VAL A 452 -43.73 -2.63 20.12
CA VAL A 452 -44.76 -1.75 19.57
C VAL A 452 -46.16 -2.17 20.04
N VAL A 453 -46.48 -3.46 20.03
CA VAL A 453 -47.80 -3.97 20.45
C VAL A 453 -48.04 -3.76 21.96
N SER A 454 -47.01 -3.90 22.78
CA SER A 454 -47.13 -3.76 24.25
C SER A 454 -47.31 -2.31 24.72
N GLN A 455 -46.72 -1.33 24.01
CA GLN A 455 -46.70 0.06 24.46
C GLN A 455 -47.78 0.95 23.79
N ILE A 456 -48.33 0.54 22.65
CA ILE A 456 -49.21 1.39 21.84
C ILE A 456 -50.60 0.78 21.71
N SER A 457 -51.56 1.35 22.44
CA SER A 457 -52.96 0.89 22.45
C SER A 457 -53.80 1.32 21.24
N ARG A 458 -53.34 2.29 20.44
CA ARG A 458 -54.03 2.72 19.22
C ARG A 458 -53.43 2.08 17.98
N VAL A 459 -54.25 1.31 17.27
CA VAL A 459 -53.91 0.60 16.02
C VAL A 459 -53.21 1.51 15.00
N THR A 460 -53.68 2.76 14.81
CA THR A 460 -53.10 3.69 13.84
C THR A 460 -51.65 4.10 14.17
N ASN A 461 -51.34 4.27 15.46
CA ASN A 461 -50.00 4.64 15.90
C ASN A 461 -49.06 3.42 15.90
N ALA A 462 -49.58 2.24 16.27
CA ALA A 462 -48.83 0.98 16.23
C ALA A 462 -48.46 0.60 14.79
N ARG A 463 -49.38 0.81 13.83
CA ARG A 463 -49.16 0.58 12.40
C ARG A 463 -48.01 1.43 11.84
N ASN A 464 -48.04 2.74 12.09
CA ASN A 464 -47.01 3.65 11.58
C ASN A 464 -45.65 3.39 12.27
N ALA A 465 -45.65 3.09 13.57
CA ALA A 465 -44.43 2.75 14.31
C ALA A 465 -43.77 1.47 13.78
N LEU A 466 -44.54 0.41 13.51
CA LEU A 466 -44.02 -0.83 12.91
C LEU A 466 -43.52 -0.62 11.47
N GLY A 467 -44.25 0.16 10.67
CA GLY A 467 -43.82 0.49 9.31
C GLY A 467 -42.47 1.19 9.27
N ILE A 468 -42.26 2.17 10.16
CA ILE A 468 -40.96 2.88 10.28
C ILE A 468 -39.88 1.94 10.82
N ALA A 469 -40.20 1.12 11.81
CA ALA A 469 -39.22 0.23 12.42
C ALA A 469 -38.75 -0.90 11.49
N LEU A 470 -39.52 -1.27 10.46
CA LEU A 470 -39.12 -2.24 9.45
C LEU A 470 -38.13 -1.68 8.41
N ILE A 471 -37.98 -0.34 8.28
CA ILE A 471 -37.07 0.27 7.31
C ILE A 471 -35.59 -0.13 7.56
N PRO A 472 -35.05 -0.03 8.80
CA PRO A 472 -33.71 -0.54 9.11
C PRO A 472 -33.52 -2.02 8.77
N VAL A 473 -34.55 -2.87 8.91
CA VAL A 473 -34.48 -4.29 8.54
C VAL A 473 -34.32 -4.45 7.03
N GLY A 474 -35.08 -3.67 6.25
CA GLY A 474 -34.95 -3.62 4.80
C GLY A 474 -33.55 -3.20 4.35
N ILE A 475 -32.99 -2.14 4.96
CA ILE A 475 -31.62 -1.67 4.69
C ILE A 475 -30.60 -2.76 5.04
N TYR A 476 -30.75 -3.39 6.21
CA TYR A 476 -29.88 -4.49 6.63
C TYR A 476 -29.88 -5.65 5.63
N MET A 477 -31.05 -6.06 5.13
CA MET A 477 -31.16 -7.12 4.13
C MET A 477 -30.46 -6.76 2.82
N VAL A 478 -30.53 -5.49 2.38
CA VAL A 478 -29.79 -5.04 1.19
C VAL A 478 -28.28 -5.12 1.42
N LEU A 479 -27.79 -4.67 2.58
CA LEU A 479 -26.36 -4.77 2.93
C LEU A 479 -25.88 -6.22 3.02
N SER A 480 -26.71 -7.09 3.60
CA SER A 480 -26.50 -8.54 3.73
C SER A 480 -26.40 -9.23 2.36
N LEU A 481 -27.24 -8.86 1.38
CA LEU A 481 -27.15 -9.30 -0.01
C LEU A 481 -25.87 -8.82 -0.72
N VAL A 482 -25.38 -7.61 -0.41
CA VAL A 482 -24.11 -7.09 -0.95
C VAL A 482 -22.92 -7.83 -0.34
N GLY A 483 -22.95 -8.13 0.96
CA GLY A 483 -21.88 -8.87 1.65
C GLY A 483 -21.61 -10.25 1.05
N VAL A 484 -22.65 -10.99 0.68
CA VAL A 484 -22.51 -12.33 0.05
C VAL A 484 -21.93 -12.27 -1.37
N ARG A 485 -22.02 -11.13 -2.07
CA ARG A 485 -21.26 -10.94 -3.33
C ARG A 485 -19.75 -10.97 -3.09
N GLY A 486 -19.29 -10.50 -1.92
CA GLY A 486 -17.88 -10.59 -1.52
C GLY A 486 -17.39 -12.02 -1.42
N LEU A 487 -18.18 -12.90 -0.78
CA LEU A 487 -17.88 -14.33 -0.66
C LEU A 487 -17.87 -15.04 -2.04
N ASN A 488 -18.77 -14.66 -2.95
CA ASN A 488 -18.75 -15.21 -4.32
C ASN A 488 -17.46 -14.83 -5.05
N LYS A 489 -17.01 -13.58 -4.94
CA LYS A 489 -15.76 -13.13 -5.56
C LYS A 489 -14.53 -13.82 -4.98
N GLN A 490 -14.48 -14.03 -3.66
CA GLN A 490 -13.40 -14.80 -3.01
C GLN A 490 -13.38 -16.25 -3.49
N PHE A 491 -14.55 -16.85 -3.67
CA PHE A 491 -14.64 -18.18 -4.26
C PHE A 491 -14.17 -18.20 -5.72
N ASP A 492 -14.59 -17.22 -6.53
CA ASP A 492 -14.14 -17.09 -7.93
C ASP A 492 -12.62 -16.87 -8.02
N SER A 493 -12.00 -16.14 -7.07
CA SER A 493 -10.54 -15.93 -7.05
C SER A 493 -9.76 -17.17 -6.61
N ILE A 494 -10.30 -17.97 -5.68
CA ILE A 494 -9.71 -19.26 -5.31
C ILE A 494 -9.83 -20.22 -6.48
N GLU A 495 -10.97 -20.24 -7.17
CA GLU A 495 -11.18 -21.07 -8.34
C GLU A 495 -10.25 -20.68 -9.49
N ALA A 496 -10.04 -19.38 -9.75
CA ALA A 496 -9.06 -18.91 -10.73
C ALA A 496 -7.62 -19.27 -10.34
N SER A 497 -7.23 -19.05 -9.07
CA SER A 497 -5.90 -19.40 -8.56
C SER A 497 -5.64 -20.90 -8.65
N ARG A 498 -6.67 -21.70 -8.41
CA ARG A 498 -6.64 -23.16 -8.52
C ARG A 498 -6.55 -23.63 -9.97
N GLU A 499 -7.28 -23.00 -10.88
CA GLU A 499 -7.21 -23.29 -12.31
C GLU A 499 -5.83 -22.92 -12.88
N ASP A 500 -5.25 -21.80 -12.46
CA ASP A 500 -3.87 -21.43 -12.78
C ASP A 500 -2.87 -22.43 -12.21
N TYR A 501 -3.07 -22.88 -10.97
CA TYR A 501 -2.26 -23.92 -10.35
C TYR A 501 -2.39 -25.25 -11.09
N TYR A 502 -3.59 -25.68 -11.50
CA TYR A 502 -3.75 -26.91 -12.27
C TYR A 502 -3.22 -26.81 -13.68
N ASN A 503 -3.41 -25.70 -14.38
CA ASN A 503 -2.84 -25.47 -15.69
C ASN A 503 -1.30 -25.47 -15.66
N LEU A 504 -0.71 -25.05 -14.53
CA LEU A 504 0.72 -25.16 -14.29
C LEU A 504 1.14 -26.64 -14.16
N TYR A 505 0.40 -27.46 -13.40
CA TYR A 505 0.74 -28.86 -13.12
C TYR A 505 0.27 -29.89 -14.18
N GLU A 506 -0.76 -29.62 -14.97
CA GLU A 506 -1.19 -30.43 -16.13
C GLU A 506 -0.09 -30.46 -17.21
N ARG A 507 0.83 -29.49 -17.18
CA ARG A 507 2.06 -29.48 -18.00
C ARG A 507 3.18 -30.35 -17.43
N PHE A 508 3.04 -30.83 -16.19
CA PHE A 508 4.10 -31.44 -15.38
C PHE A 508 3.78 -32.87 -14.90
N LEU A 509 2.52 -33.30 -14.93
CA LEU A 509 2.05 -34.65 -14.60
C LEU A 509 1.23 -35.20 -15.74
N ASP A 510 1.26 -36.52 -15.91
CA ASP A 510 0.34 -37.19 -16.83
C ASP A 510 -1.11 -36.90 -16.42
N LYS A 511 -1.94 -36.54 -17.39
CA LYS A 511 -3.30 -36.02 -17.16
C LYS A 511 -4.14 -36.96 -16.28
N GLN A 512 -3.91 -38.26 -16.41
CA GLN A 512 -4.58 -39.29 -15.64
C GLN A 512 -4.26 -39.24 -14.13
N ILE A 513 -3.04 -38.89 -13.75
CA ILE A 513 -2.62 -38.79 -12.33
C ILE A 513 -3.14 -37.50 -11.72
N LEU A 514 -3.13 -36.42 -12.51
CA LEU A 514 -3.75 -35.15 -12.12
C LEU A 514 -5.26 -35.35 -11.89
N ASP A 515 -5.94 -36.04 -12.81
CA ASP A 515 -7.36 -36.40 -12.69
C ASP A 515 -7.59 -37.29 -11.45
N ASP A 516 -6.78 -38.30 -11.16
CA ASP A 516 -6.96 -39.13 -9.95
C ASP A 516 -6.80 -38.35 -8.62
N ILE A 517 -5.96 -37.31 -8.59
CA ILE A 517 -5.75 -36.46 -7.41
C ILE A 517 -6.85 -35.39 -7.29
N THR A 518 -7.36 -34.90 -8.42
CA THR A 518 -8.30 -33.77 -8.49
C THR A 518 -9.77 -34.19 -8.59
N ASP A 519 -10.06 -35.31 -9.26
CA ASP A 519 -11.39 -35.90 -9.48
C ASP A 519 -11.82 -36.80 -8.29
N SER A 520 -11.36 -36.47 -7.09
CA SER A 520 -12.04 -36.96 -5.90
C SER A 520 -13.46 -36.37 -5.94
N GLU A 521 -14.49 -37.22 -5.98
CA GLU A 521 -15.93 -36.83 -5.95
C GLU A 521 -16.24 -35.72 -4.92
N ALA A 522 -15.43 -35.60 -3.87
CA ALA A 522 -15.51 -34.56 -2.86
C ALA A 522 -15.37 -33.12 -3.39
N ASP A 523 -14.59 -32.89 -4.44
CA ASP A 523 -14.23 -31.54 -4.88
C ASP A 523 -15.30 -30.88 -5.76
N SER A 524 -15.78 -31.61 -6.76
CA SER A 524 -16.92 -31.17 -7.59
C SER A 524 -18.20 -30.99 -6.74
N ASP A 525 -18.34 -31.79 -5.69
CA ASP A 525 -19.42 -31.70 -4.72
C ASP A 525 -19.31 -30.43 -3.85
N LEU A 526 -18.10 -30.03 -3.42
CA LEU A 526 -17.89 -28.78 -2.66
C LEU A 526 -18.24 -27.51 -3.46
N LYS A 527 -17.79 -27.42 -4.72
CA LYS A 527 -18.14 -26.31 -5.62
C LYS A 527 -19.64 -26.20 -5.83
N THR A 528 -20.28 -27.33 -6.10
CA THR A 528 -21.73 -27.41 -6.32
C THR A 528 -22.50 -27.01 -5.07
N GLN A 529 -22.06 -27.47 -3.90
CA GLN A 529 -22.66 -27.12 -2.61
C GLN A 529 -22.51 -25.64 -2.28
N PHE A 530 -21.35 -25.02 -2.57
CA PHE A 530 -21.13 -23.59 -2.34
C PHE A 530 -22.03 -22.72 -3.24
N LYS A 531 -22.06 -22.99 -4.56
CA LYS A 531 -22.94 -22.27 -5.50
C LYS A 531 -24.41 -22.43 -5.15
N ARG A 532 -24.82 -23.64 -4.73
CA ARG A 532 -26.18 -23.89 -4.23
C ARG A 532 -26.48 -23.11 -2.97
N GLY A 533 -25.53 -23.00 -2.04
CA GLY A 533 -25.65 -22.20 -0.82
C GLY A 533 -25.86 -20.71 -1.11
N ILE A 534 -25.07 -20.15 -2.05
CA ILE A 534 -25.22 -18.77 -2.50
C ILE A 534 -26.59 -18.54 -3.15
N TRP A 535 -27.01 -19.45 -4.03
CA TRP A 535 -28.31 -19.34 -4.69
C TRP A 535 -29.48 -19.43 -3.69
N LEU A 536 -29.39 -20.34 -2.71
CA LEU A 536 -30.35 -20.43 -1.61
C LEU A 536 -30.38 -19.15 -0.77
N TYR A 537 -29.24 -18.54 -0.50
CA TYR A 537 -29.16 -17.28 0.24
C TYR A 537 -29.86 -16.14 -0.52
N TYR A 538 -29.52 -15.94 -1.81
CA TYR A 538 -30.17 -14.93 -2.64
C TYR A 538 -31.68 -15.17 -2.76
N GLY A 539 -32.10 -16.42 -2.91
CA GLY A 539 -33.52 -16.78 -2.94
C GLY A 539 -34.23 -16.45 -1.61
N LEU A 540 -33.67 -16.91 -0.49
CA LEU A 540 -34.26 -16.73 0.83
C LEU A 540 -34.33 -15.25 1.24
N PHE A 541 -33.21 -14.54 1.18
CA PHE A 541 -33.14 -13.12 1.56
C PHE A 541 -33.86 -12.22 0.54
N GLY A 542 -33.89 -12.60 -0.75
CA GLY A 542 -34.67 -11.91 -1.77
C GLY A 542 -36.18 -11.98 -1.49
N ILE A 543 -36.69 -13.16 -1.13
CA ILE A 543 -38.10 -13.33 -0.72
C ILE A 543 -38.38 -12.53 0.56
N LEU A 544 -37.49 -12.61 1.55
CA LEU A 544 -37.68 -11.93 2.84
C LEU A 544 -37.66 -10.40 2.70
N LEU A 545 -36.80 -9.88 1.81
CA LEU A 545 -36.79 -8.47 1.43
C LEU A 545 -38.10 -8.07 0.75
N ALA A 546 -38.59 -8.87 -0.20
CA ALA A 546 -39.85 -8.60 -0.89
C ALA A 546 -41.04 -8.56 0.09
N VAL A 547 -41.10 -9.50 1.03
CA VAL A 547 -42.13 -9.53 2.10
C VAL A 547 -42.02 -8.30 3.01
N THR A 548 -40.79 -7.89 3.35
CA THR A 548 -40.57 -6.72 4.22
C THR A 548 -40.97 -5.42 3.52
N VAL A 549 -40.58 -5.25 2.25
CA VAL A 549 -41.00 -4.09 1.43
C VAL A 549 -42.51 -4.04 1.28
N TYR A 550 -43.14 -5.18 0.98
CA TYR A 550 -44.59 -5.27 0.93
C TYR A 550 -45.24 -4.87 2.27
N SER A 551 -44.70 -5.35 3.39
CA SER A 551 -45.21 -5.05 4.73
C SER A 551 -45.08 -3.55 5.07
N ILE A 552 -43.97 -2.91 4.68
CA ILE A 552 -43.77 -1.47 4.85
C ILE A 552 -44.81 -0.68 4.05
N ILE A 553 -45.01 -1.05 2.77
CA ILE A 553 -46.01 -0.40 1.90
C ILE A 553 -47.40 -0.57 2.50
N ASP A 554 -47.71 -1.77 3.00
CA ASP A 554 -49.02 -2.09 3.52
C ASP A 554 -49.37 -1.32 4.80
N LEU A 555 -48.41 -1.26 5.73
CA LEU A 555 -48.57 -0.58 7.00
C LEU A 555 -48.59 0.95 6.84
N LEU A 556 -47.80 1.52 5.93
CA LEU A 556 -47.71 2.97 5.80
C LEU A 556 -48.77 3.58 4.86
N PHE A 557 -49.17 2.86 3.80
CA PHE A 557 -49.93 3.48 2.70
C PHE A 557 -51.28 2.82 2.39
N THR A 558 -51.36 1.48 2.30
CA THR A 558 -52.55 0.81 1.73
C THR A 558 -53.54 0.26 2.74
N GLY A 559 -53.13 -0.03 3.98
CA GLY A 559 -54.04 -0.53 5.02
C GLY A 559 -54.62 -1.93 4.72
N GLY A 560 -53.85 -2.79 4.08
CA GLY A 560 -54.25 -4.11 3.62
C GLY A 560 -53.98 -5.25 4.61
N PRO A 561 -53.52 -6.44 4.16
CA PRO A 561 -53.50 -7.65 4.98
C PRO A 561 -52.68 -7.57 6.27
N ALA A 562 -51.49 -6.97 6.23
CA ALA A 562 -50.63 -6.85 7.41
C ALA A 562 -51.25 -5.92 8.46
N THR A 563 -51.93 -4.87 7.99
CA THR A 563 -52.69 -3.96 8.86
C THR A 563 -53.87 -4.66 9.53
N LYS A 564 -54.58 -5.55 8.83
CA LYS A 564 -55.69 -6.34 9.39
C LYS A 564 -55.20 -7.33 10.46
N LEU A 565 -54.08 -8.00 10.19
CA LEU A 565 -53.46 -8.95 11.12
C LEU A 565 -53.00 -8.25 12.41
N LEU A 566 -52.42 -7.05 12.29
CA LEU A 566 -52.09 -6.20 13.43
C LEU A 566 -53.34 -5.82 14.25
N ALA A 567 -54.42 -5.43 13.57
CA ALA A 567 -55.67 -5.05 14.23
C ALA A 567 -56.29 -6.22 15.01
N GLU A 568 -56.20 -7.44 14.47
CA GLU A 568 -56.67 -8.67 15.13
C GLU A 568 -55.85 -8.96 16.39
N ILE A 569 -54.51 -8.87 16.32
CA ILE A 569 -53.59 -9.06 17.46
C ILE A 569 -53.79 -8.00 18.55
N LEU A 570 -54.08 -6.75 18.20
CA LEU A 570 -54.37 -5.68 19.17
C LEU A 570 -55.78 -5.77 19.75
N SER A 571 -56.67 -6.56 19.13
CA SER A 571 -58.04 -6.77 19.60
C SER A 571 -58.23 -8.03 20.46
N SER A 572 -57.25 -8.95 20.43
CA SER A 572 -57.12 -10.11 21.32
C SER A 572 -56.38 -9.76 22.60
#